data_AF-A0AAJ1WKA3-F1
#
_entry.id   AF-A0AAJ1WKA3-F1
#
_cell.length_a   1.000
_cell.length_b   1.000
_cell.length_c   1.000
_cell.angle_alpha   90.00
_cell.angle_beta   90.00
_cell.angle_gamma   90.00
#
_symmetry.space_group_name_H-M   'P 1'
#
loop_
_entity.id
_entity.type
_entity.pdbx_description
1 polymer ?
#
loop_
_entity_poly.entity_id
_entity_poly.type
_entity_poly.pdbx_seq_one_letter_code
_entity_poly.pdbx_strand_id
1 'polypeptide(L)'
;MNLKLTMKEKQFLNEVLEELKQYQVSSKSRNNIKQQILEHIQEAREHGQDSLHELGDSTTFVKDFLDINGIDLHAKMTKMRKSDKRMGILLLTGSLSFIFTYLASQLILSMFLTESFNPQYTNRSFDYHIFYQISDHTWWNFMLIIISFSTALLVSVLTVKLFVSKIRGW
;
A
#
# COMPACT_ATOMS: atom_id res chain seq x y z
N MET A 1 -2.02 -37.14 1.60
CA MET A 1 -1.25 -37.66 2.75
C MET A 1 -1.56 -36.83 3.99
N ASN A 2 -1.90 -37.48 5.10
CA ASN A 2 -2.20 -36.80 6.37
C ASN A 2 -1.02 -37.02 7.32
N LEU A 3 0.08 -36.31 7.05
CA LEU A 3 1.31 -36.46 7.83
C LEU A 3 1.18 -35.69 9.14
N LYS A 4 1.31 -36.38 10.28
CA LYS A 4 1.26 -35.76 11.60
C LYS A 4 2.65 -35.19 11.93
N LEU A 5 2.84 -33.90 11.66
CA LEU A 5 4.08 -33.18 11.94
C LEU A 5 4.25 -32.94 13.44
N THR A 6 5.49 -32.99 13.91
CA THR A 6 5.86 -32.50 15.24
C THR A 6 5.77 -30.97 15.28
N MET A 7 5.77 -30.40 16.48
CA MET A 7 5.72 -28.95 16.65
C MET A 7 6.93 -28.25 16.00
N LYS A 8 8.12 -28.85 16.11
CA LYS A 8 9.37 -28.34 15.51
C LYS A 8 9.32 -28.35 13.98
N GLU A 9 8.91 -29.46 13.38
CA GLU A 9 8.77 -29.57 11.92
C GLU A 9 7.72 -28.59 11.36
N LYS A 10 6.61 -28.41 12.09
CA LYS A 10 5.58 -27.44 11.70
C LYS A 10 6.09 -26.01 11.79
N GLN A 11 6.90 -25.70 12.81
CA GLN A 11 7.54 -24.41 12.96
C GLN A 11 8.52 -24.16 11.81
N PHE A 12 9.43 -25.09 11.54
CA PHE A 12 10.38 -25.01 10.42
C PHE A 12 9.67 -24.77 9.08
N LEU A 13 8.66 -25.57 8.77
CA LEU A 13 7.90 -25.43 7.53
C LEU A 13 7.22 -24.06 7.42
N ASN A 14 6.66 -23.54 8.51
CA ASN A 14 6.04 -22.22 8.50
C ASN A 14 7.06 -21.10 8.31
N GLU A 15 8.22 -21.18 8.97
CA GLU A 15 9.31 -20.21 8.83
C GLU A 15 9.80 -20.15 7.38
N VAL A 16 10.10 -21.30 6.78
CA VAL A 16 10.52 -21.40 5.37
C VAL A 16 9.46 -20.81 4.42
N LEU A 17 8.18 -21.13 4.63
CA LEU A 17 7.11 -20.65 3.75
C LEU A 17 6.82 -19.16 3.87
N GLU A 18 6.91 -18.59 5.07
CA GLU A 18 6.76 -17.14 5.28
C GLU A 18 7.99 -16.38 4.75
N GLU A 19 9.19 -16.90 4.91
CA GLU A 19 10.39 -16.27 4.36
C GLU A 19 10.38 -16.27 2.82
N LEU A 20 10.03 -17.39 2.18
CA LEU A 20 9.85 -17.45 0.73
C LEU A 20 8.72 -16.52 0.23
N LYS A 21 7.69 -16.28 1.05
CA LYS A 21 6.61 -15.34 0.75
C LYS A 21 7.10 -13.89 0.79
N GLN A 22 7.95 -13.53 1.75
CA GLN A 22 8.60 -12.21 1.80
C GLN A 22 9.43 -11.98 0.54
N TYR A 23 10.08 -13.02 0.03
CA TYR A 23 10.78 -12.98 -1.25
C TYR A 23 9.86 -13.08 -2.48
N GLN A 24 8.53 -12.96 -2.34
CA GLN A 24 7.55 -13.08 -3.43
C GLN A 24 7.78 -14.31 -4.33
N VAL A 25 8.13 -15.45 -3.74
CA VAL A 25 8.24 -16.72 -4.46
C VAL A 25 6.81 -17.18 -4.83
N SER A 26 6.65 -17.70 -6.04
CA SER A 26 5.34 -18.10 -6.57
C SER A 26 4.66 -19.12 -5.64
N SER A 27 3.32 -19.09 -5.59
CA SER A 27 2.56 -20.07 -4.81
C SER A 27 2.84 -21.51 -5.26
N LYS A 28 3.05 -21.72 -6.57
CA LYS A 28 3.43 -23.02 -7.14
C LYS A 28 4.78 -23.50 -6.59
N SER A 29 5.80 -22.65 -6.61
CA SER A 29 7.13 -22.96 -6.07
C SER A 29 7.07 -23.23 -4.57
N ARG A 30 6.33 -22.41 -3.81
CA ARG A 30 6.14 -22.62 -2.36
C ARG A 30 5.43 -23.95 -2.05
N ASN A 31 4.44 -24.33 -2.85
CA ASN A 31 3.77 -25.63 -2.70
C ASN A 31 4.69 -26.80 -3.04
N ASN A 32 5.52 -26.68 -4.07
CA ASN A 32 6.51 -27.70 -4.42
C ASN A 32 7.52 -27.91 -3.29
N ILE A 33 8.07 -26.83 -2.73
CA ILE A 33 9.02 -26.90 -1.61
C ILE A 33 8.35 -27.51 -0.38
N LYS A 34 7.12 -27.09 -0.07
CA LYS A 34 6.34 -27.68 1.02
C LYS A 34 6.24 -29.19 0.84
N GLN A 35 5.94 -29.65 -0.39
CA GLN A 35 5.86 -31.07 -0.67
C GLN A 35 7.21 -31.77 -0.50
N GLN A 36 8.30 -31.20 -1.00
CA GLN A 36 9.65 -31.74 -0.82
C GLN A 36 10.06 -31.87 0.65
N ILE A 37 9.78 -30.84 1.47
CA ILE A 37 10.05 -30.88 2.92
C ILE A 37 9.20 -31.98 3.59
N LEU A 38 7.93 -32.12 3.21
CA LEU A 38 7.06 -33.16 3.77
C LEU A 38 7.51 -34.58 3.38
N GLU A 39 7.97 -34.76 2.14
CA GLU A 39 8.53 -36.02 1.65
C GLU A 39 9.81 -36.37 2.42
N HIS A 40 10.72 -35.41 2.58
CA HIS A 40 11.95 -35.60 3.34
C HIS A 40 11.70 -35.95 4.82
N ILE A 41 10.77 -35.25 5.48
CA ILE A 41 10.39 -35.54 6.86
C ILE A 41 9.83 -36.97 6.98
N GLN A 42 9.08 -37.42 5.98
CA GLN A 42 8.54 -38.77 5.98
C GLN A 42 9.64 -39.82 5.81
N GLU A 43 10.52 -39.62 4.83
CA GLU A 43 11.65 -40.51 4.55
C GLU A 43 12.57 -40.65 5.78
N ALA A 44 12.95 -39.53 6.40
CA ALA A 44 13.76 -39.54 7.61
C ALA A 44 13.11 -40.35 8.75
N ARG A 45 11.78 -40.25 8.91
CA ARG A 45 11.06 -41.05 9.93
C ARG A 45 11.02 -42.54 9.60
N GLU A 46 10.86 -42.89 8.32
CA GLU A 46 10.88 -44.28 7.87
C GLU A 46 12.26 -44.93 8.12
N HIS A 47 13.33 -44.13 8.09
CA HIS A 47 14.70 -44.55 8.37
C HIS A 47 15.15 -44.34 9.84
N GLY A 48 14.29 -43.81 10.71
CA GLY A 48 14.64 -43.53 12.12
C GLY A 48 15.68 -42.43 12.32
N GLN A 49 15.84 -41.55 11.33
CA GLN A 49 16.76 -40.41 11.31
C GLN A 49 16.07 -39.13 11.79
N ASP A 50 16.88 -38.12 12.16
CA ASP A 50 16.37 -36.79 12.51
C ASP A 50 15.98 -36.02 11.24
N SER A 51 14.69 -35.75 11.10
CA SER A 51 14.07 -35.11 9.93
C SER A 51 14.51 -33.66 9.69
N LEU A 52 15.09 -33.00 10.68
CA LEU A 52 15.57 -31.62 10.56
C LEU A 52 17.09 -31.53 10.44
N HIS A 53 17.82 -32.61 10.73
CA HIS A 53 19.28 -32.58 10.73
C HIS A 53 19.86 -32.34 9.32
N GLU A 54 19.27 -32.96 8.30
CA GLU A 54 19.70 -32.81 6.89
C GLU A 54 19.13 -31.54 6.24
N LEU A 55 17.97 -31.05 6.69
CA LEU A 55 17.38 -29.80 6.21
C LEU A 55 18.10 -28.55 6.75
N GLY A 56 18.77 -28.67 7.90
CA GLY A 56 19.48 -27.57 8.55
C GLY A 56 18.54 -26.48 9.07
N ASP A 57 19.05 -25.26 9.19
CA ASP A 57 18.27 -24.10 9.61
C ASP A 57 17.39 -23.56 8.47
N SER A 58 16.20 -23.07 8.83
CA SER A 58 15.20 -22.56 7.88
C SER A 58 15.76 -21.47 6.95
N THR A 59 16.59 -20.57 7.50
CA THR A 59 17.23 -19.48 6.75
C THR A 59 18.26 -19.97 5.74
N THR A 60 19.09 -20.95 6.11
CA THR A 60 20.09 -21.56 5.21
C THR A 60 19.38 -22.31 4.08
N PHE A 61 18.36 -23.10 4.41
CA PHE A 61 17.55 -23.82 3.43
C PHE A 61 16.90 -22.88 2.41
N VAL A 62 16.32 -21.76 2.87
CA VAL A 62 15.70 -20.76 1.99
C VAL A 62 16.74 -20.10 1.09
N LYS A 63 17.92 -19.76 1.64
CA LYS A 63 19.01 -19.17 0.86
C LYS A 63 19.47 -20.12 -0.24
N ASP A 64 19.74 -21.37 0.09
CA ASP A 64 20.16 -22.39 -0.88
C ASP A 64 19.09 -22.61 -1.96
N PHE A 65 17.81 -22.63 -1.56
CA PHE A 65 16.70 -22.72 -2.49
C PHE A 65 16.68 -21.52 -3.47
N LEU A 66 16.86 -20.30 -2.96
CA LEU A 66 16.83 -19.10 -3.80
C LEU A 66 18.03 -19.03 -4.75
N ASP A 67 19.21 -19.45 -4.27
CA ASP A 67 20.44 -19.52 -5.05
C ASP A 67 20.32 -20.57 -6.18
N ILE A 68 19.81 -21.77 -5.88
CA ILE A 68 19.58 -22.84 -6.88
C ILE A 68 18.56 -22.40 -7.93
N ASN A 69 17.52 -21.65 -7.54
CA ASN A 69 16.51 -21.15 -8.47
C ASN A 69 16.92 -19.87 -9.20
N GLY A 70 18.16 -19.37 -9.00
CA GLY A 70 18.68 -18.17 -9.64
C GLY A 70 17.91 -16.89 -9.29
N ILE A 71 17.21 -16.89 -8.14
CA ILE A 71 16.49 -15.71 -7.67
C ILE A 71 17.50 -14.82 -6.96
N ASP A 72 18.05 -13.84 -7.67
CA ASP A 72 18.90 -12.81 -7.08
C ASP A 72 18.11 -12.02 -6.01
N LEU A 73 18.32 -12.39 -4.74
CA LEU A 73 17.71 -11.75 -3.58
C LEU A 73 17.98 -10.25 -3.58
N HIS A 74 19.20 -9.83 -3.93
CA HIS A 74 19.62 -8.45 -3.85
C HIS A 74 18.92 -7.60 -4.91
N ALA A 75 18.79 -8.12 -6.13
CA ALA A 75 17.99 -7.47 -7.17
C ALA A 75 16.51 -7.35 -6.77
N LYS A 76 15.93 -8.39 -6.17
CA LYS A 76 14.51 -8.39 -5.77
C LYS A 76 14.23 -7.47 -4.59
N MET A 77 15.07 -7.48 -3.55
CA MET A 77 15.01 -6.55 -2.42
C MET A 77 15.12 -5.10 -2.90
N THR A 78 16.04 -4.82 -3.82
CA THR A 78 16.22 -3.48 -4.38
C THR A 78 14.98 -3.02 -5.16
N LYS A 79 14.35 -3.92 -5.92
CA LYS A 79 13.12 -3.64 -6.67
C LYS A 79 11.93 -3.37 -5.73
N MET A 80 11.78 -4.16 -4.66
CA MET A 80 10.73 -3.95 -3.64
C MET A 80 10.90 -2.60 -2.94
N ARG A 81 12.11 -2.28 -2.47
CA ARG A 81 12.42 -1.00 -1.82
C ARG A 81 12.17 0.21 -2.74
N LYS A 82 12.46 0.08 -4.04
CA LYS A 82 12.14 1.13 -5.04
C LYS A 82 10.63 1.27 -5.26
N SER A 83 9.88 0.16 -5.26
CA SER A 83 8.42 0.17 -5.40
C SER A 83 7.74 0.85 -4.22
N ASP A 84 8.13 0.51 -2.99
CA ASP A 84 7.55 1.09 -1.77
C ASP A 84 7.80 2.61 -1.68
N LYS A 85 9.03 3.04 -2.01
CA LYS A 85 9.34 4.48 -2.09
C LYS A 85 8.49 5.20 -3.13
N ARG A 86 8.27 4.60 -4.31
CA ARG A 86 7.43 5.19 -5.36
C ARG A 86 5.96 5.28 -4.92
N MET A 87 5.44 4.26 -4.24
CA MET A 87 4.09 4.27 -3.70
C MET A 87 3.91 5.37 -2.64
N GLY A 88 4.86 5.51 -1.72
CA GLY A 88 4.85 6.59 -0.73
C GLY A 88 4.84 7.99 -1.35
N ILE A 89 5.67 8.21 -2.39
CA ILE A 89 5.71 9.49 -3.12
C ILE A 89 4.39 9.75 -3.86
N LEU A 90 3.80 8.72 -4.48
CA LEU A 90 2.51 8.84 -5.18
C LEU A 90 1.38 9.23 -4.21
N LEU A 91 1.29 8.55 -3.07
CA LEU A 91 0.30 8.85 -2.03
C LEU A 91 0.48 10.27 -1.48
N LEU A 92 1.71 10.65 -1.14
CA LEU A 92 2.00 11.99 -0.63
C LEU A 92 1.63 13.08 -1.65
N THR A 93 1.98 12.89 -2.91
CA THR A 93 1.69 13.87 -3.99
C THR A 93 0.18 14.00 -4.20
N GLY A 94 -0.55 12.88 -4.23
CA GLY A 94 -2.00 12.87 -4.36
C GLY A 94 -2.71 13.55 -3.19
N SER A 95 -2.31 13.25 -1.95
CA SER A 95 -2.88 13.84 -0.74
C SER A 95 -2.60 15.34 -0.64
N LEU A 96 -1.37 15.79 -0.92
CA LEU A 96 -1.04 17.21 -0.92
C LEU A 96 -1.85 17.97 -1.99
N SER A 97 -1.91 17.45 -3.21
CA SER A 97 -2.71 18.03 -4.30
C SER A 97 -4.19 18.15 -3.92
N PHE A 98 -4.75 17.12 -3.28
CA PHE A 98 -6.12 17.14 -2.79
C PHE A 98 -6.36 18.24 -1.75
N ILE A 99 -5.52 18.31 -0.72
CA ILE A 99 -5.65 19.31 0.36
C ILE A 99 -5.55 20.74 -0.20
N PHE A 100 -4.53 21.00 -1.02
CA PHE A 100 -4.34 22.32 -1.63
C PHE A 100 -5.51 22.71 -2.53
N THR A 101 -5.99 21.79 -3.37
CA THR A 101 -7.11 22.07 -4.28
C THR A 101 -8.41 22.31 -3.52
N TYR A 102 -8.67 21.52 -2.47
CA TYR A 102 -9.85 21.70 -1.63
C TYR A 102 -9.84 23.07 -0.93
N LEU A 103 -8.72 23.42 -0.29
CA LEU A 103 -8.57 24.71 0.38
C LEU A 103 -8.68 25.88 -0.60
N ALA A 104 -8.04 25.79 -1.77
CA ALA A 104 -8.14 26.81 -2.80
C ALA A 104 -9.59 26.96 -3.32
N SER A 105 -10.29 25.84 -3.53
CA SER A 105 -11.69 25.87 -3.96
C SER A 105 -12.60 26.50 -2.92
N GLN A 106 -12.44 26.15 -1.64
CA GLN A 106 -13.21 26.74 -0.55
C GLN A 106 -12.94 28.24 -0.40
N LEU A 107 -11.68 28.68 -0.53
CA LEU A 107 -11.32 30.09 -0.50
C LEU A 107 -11.93 30.88 -1.67
N ILE A 108 -11.86 30.35 -2.90
CA ILE A 108 -12.45 30.99 -4.07
C ILE A 108 -13.97 31.10 -3.91
N LEU A 109 -14.64 30.01 -3.52
CA LEU A 109 -16.08 30.01 -3.30
C LEU A 109 -16.48 30.98 -2.19
N SER A 110 -15.74 31.02 -1.08
CA SER A 110 -15.96 31.98 -0.01
C SER A 110 -15.77 33.43 -0.49
N MET A 111 -14.72 33.74 -1.27
CA MET A 111 -14.52 35.10 -1.79
C MET A 111 -15.64 35.55 -2.73
N PHE A 112 -16.16 34.67 -3.59
CA PHE A 112 -17.13 35.05 -4.62
C PHE A 112 -18.60 34.93 -4.18
N LEU A 113 -18.90 34.06 -3.21
CA LEU A 113 -20.28 33.77 -2.78
C LEU A 113 -20.64 34.35 -1.41
N THR A 114 -19.67 34.80 -0.61
CA THR A 114 -19.98 35.48 0.66
C THR A 114 -20.54 36.87 0.36
N GLU A 115 -21.65 37.23 1.00
CA GLU A 115 -22.36 38.50 0.83
C GLU A 115 -21.52 39.74 1.17
N SER A 116 -20.37 39.57 1.84
CA SER A 116 -19.42 40.64 2.20
C SER A 116 -18.83 41.38 0.99
N PHE A 117 -18.88 40.79 -0.21
CA PHE A 117 -18.46 41.45 -1.46
C PHE A 117 -19.64 41.92 -2.33
N ASN A 118 -20.88 41.75 -1.88
CA ASN A 118 -22.06 42.28 -2.57
C ASN A 118 -22.20 43.78 -2.23
N PRO A 119 -22.08 44.70 -3.21
CA PRO A 119 -22.18 46.14 -2.96
C PRO A 119 -23.55 46.59 -2.44
N GLN A 120 -24.56 45.72 -2.48
CA GLN A 120 -25.92 46.00 -1.98
C GLN A 120 -26.15 45.60 -0.51
N TYR A 121 -25.23 44.85 0.12
CA TYR A 121 -25.35 44.41 1.51
C TYR A 121 -24.33 45.15 2.40
N THR A 122 -24.81 46.14 3.15
CA THR A 122 -24.00 46.96 4.07
C THR A 122 -24.30 46.60 5.52
N ASN A 123 -24.04 45.34 5.92
CA ASN A 123 -24.12 44.97 7.32
C ASN A 123 -22.79 45.27 8.03
N ARG A 124 -22.82 45.93 9.20
CA ARG A 124 -21.63 46.44 9.91
C ARG A 124 -20.83 45.37 10.65
N SER A 125 -21.33 44.13 10.74
CA SER A 125 -20.61 42.99 11.33
C SER A 125 -19.99 42.15 10.22
N PHE A 126 -18.69 42.32 10.01
CA PHE A 126 -17.89 41.58 9.04
C PHE A 126 -17.57 40.18 9.61
N ASP A 127 -18.45 39.20 9.40
CA ASP A 127 -18.28 37.83 9.91
C ASP A 127 -17.68 36.92 8.82
N TYR A 128 -16.36 36.73 8.84
CA TYR A 128 -15.64 35.85 7.91
C TYR A 128 -15.66 34.40 8.39
N HIS A 129 -16.68 33.64 7.99
CA HIS A 129 -16.71 32.19 8.21
C HIS A 129 -16.07 31.45 7.01
N ILE A 130 -14.74 31.48 6.96
CA ILE A 130 -13.90 30.94 5.87
C ILE A 130 -14.06 29.41 5.71
N PHE A 131 -14.52 28.73 6.76
CA PHE A 131 -14.81 27.31 6.74
C PHE A 131 -16.26 27.12 7.16
N TYR A 132 -17.06 26.49 6.29
CA TYR A 132 -18.38 25.91 6.58
C TYR A 132 -19.62 26.83 6.59
N GLN A 133 -19.51 28.16 6.68
CA GLN A 133 -20.67 29.05 6.76
C GLN A 133 -20.60 30.21 5.76
N ILE A 134 -20.54 29.86 4.47
CA ILE A 134 -20.51 30.82 3.35
C ILE A 134 -21.88 31.50 3.16
N SER A 135 -22.96 30.82 3.54
CA SER A 135 -24.34 31.34 3.57
C SER A 135 -25.04 30.95 4.86
N ASP A 136 -26.03 31.74 5.28
CA ASP A 136 -26.95 31.43 6.39
C ASP A 136 -27.77 30.15 6.16
N HIS A 137 -27.84 29.68 4.91
CA HIS A 137 -28.52 28.44 4.56
C HIS A 137 -27.57 27.23 4.55
N THR A 138 -27.75 26.33 5.53
CA THR A 138 -26.94 25.12 5.70
C THR A 138 -26.88 24.22 4.46
N TRP A 139 -27.97 24.14 3.68
CA TRP A 139 -28.02 23.32 2.45
C TRP A 139 -27.10 23.87 1.35
N TRP A 140 -26.92 25.19 1.29
CA TRP A 140 -26.02 25.84 0.34
C TRP A 140 -24.56 25.54 0.68
N ASN A 141 -24.20 25.64 1.97
CA ASN A 141 -22.87 25.27 2.44
C ASN A 141 -22.53 23.80 2.14
N PHE A 142 -23.50 22.91 2.34
CA PHE A 142 -23.33 21.49 2.03
C PHE A 142 -23.06 21.24 0.53
N MET A 143 -23.81 21.93 -0.34
CA MET A 143 -23.57 21.86 -1.79
C MET A 143 -22.16 22.34 -2.17
N LEU A 144 -21.70 23.47 -1.61
CA LEU A 144 -20.37 24.01 -1.89
C LEU A 144 -19.25 23.07 -1.44
N ILE A 145 -19.40 22.43 -0.28
CA ILE A 145 -18.46 21.41 0.21
C ILE A 145 -18.38 20.23 -0.77
N ILE A 146 -19.52 19.74 -1.27
CA ILE A 146 -19.56 18.64 -2.23
C ILE A 146 -18.86 19.02 -3.54
N ILE A 147 -19.09 20.23 -4.04
CA ILE A 147 -18.43 20.73 -5.25
C ILE A 147 -16.92 20.77 -5.05
N SER A 148 -16.44 21.42 -4.00
CA SER A 148 -15.00 21.50 -3.70
C SER A 148 -14.37 20.13 -3.50
N PHE A 149 -15.04 19.24 -2.79
CA PHE A 149 -14.57 17.88 -2.56
C PHE A 149 -14.46 17.10 -3.87
N SER A 150 -15.48 17.19 -4.73
CA SER A 150 -15.50 16.53 -6.04
C SER A 150 -14.40 17.07 -6.95
N THR A 151 -14.22 18.39 -7.00
CA THR A 151 -13.15 19.04 -7.78
C THR A 151 -11.77 18.63 -7.26
N ALA A 152 -11.55 18.63 -5.95
CA ALA A 152 -10.29 18.23 -5.34
C ALA A 152 -9.95 16.76 -5.64
N LEU A 153 -10.95 15.88 -5.61
CA LEU A 153 -10.78 14.46 -5.94
C LEU A 153 -10.36 14.29 -7.40
N LEU A 154 -11.04 14.97 -8.34
CA LEU A 154 -10.69 14.95 -9.76
C LEU A 154 -9.27 15.44 -10.02
N VAL A 155 -8.87 16.57 -9.43
CA VAL A 155 -7.53 17.13 -9.60
C VAL A 155 -6.45 16.22 -9.00
N SER A 156 -6.72 15.62 -7.84
CA SER A 156 -5.81 14.65 -7.23
C SER A 156 -5.59 13.44 -8.12
N VAL A 157 -6.66 12.85 -8.67
CA VAL A 157 -6.58 11.72 -9.61
C VAL A 157 -5.79 12.08 -10.87
N LEU A 158 -6.05 13.26 -11.46
CA LEU A 158 -5.33 13.74 -12.63
C LEU A 158 -3.83 13.95 -12.34
N THR A 159 -3.50 14.53 -11.19
CA THR A 159 -2.11 14.77 -10.77
C THR A 159 -1.36 13.45 -10.62
N VAL A 160 -1.96 12.45 -9.95
CA VAL A 160 -1.38 11.10 -9.82
C VAL A 160 -1.22 10.46 -11.20
N LYS A 161 -2.23 10.54 -12.07
CA LYS A 161 -2.17 9.97 -13.43
C LYS A 161 -1.03 10.58 -14.26
N LEU A 162 -0.87 11.90 -14.23
CA LEU A 162 0.20 12.62 -14.94
C LEU A 162 1.57 12.28 -14.36
N PHE A 163 1.69 12.19 -13.04
CA PHE A 163 2.95 11.81 -12.38
C PHE A 163 3.36 10.36 -12.72
N VAL A 164 2.41 9.42 -12.73
CA VAL A 164 2.66 8.03 -13.18
C VAL A 164 3.04 7.98 -14.65
N SER A 165 2.35 8.74 -15.51
CA SER A 165 2.68 8.84 -16.95
C SER A 165 4.10 9.37 -17.16
N LYS A 166 4.51 10.39 -16.39
CA LYS A 166 5.86 10.95 -16.45
C LYS A 166 6.94 9.97 -16.01
N ILE A 167 6.65 9.14 -15.00
CA ILE A 167 7.58 8.08 -14.53
C ILE A 167 7.69 6.93 -15.53
N ARG A 168 6.65 6.65 -16.33
CA ARG A 168 6.64 5.55 -17.30
C ARG A 168 7.25 5.93 -18.67
N GLY A 169 7.27 7.22 -19.00
CA GLY A 169 7.83 7.75 -20.26
C GLY A 169 9.33 8.07 -20.23
N TRP A 170 10.01 7.82 -19.11
CA TRP A 170 11.46 7.84 -18.93
C TRP A 170 11.94 6.41 -18.67
#